data_AF-S7Q799-F1
#
_entry.id   AF-S7Q799-F1
#
_cell.length_a   1.000
_cell.length_b   1.000
_cell.length_c   1.000
_cell.angle_alpha   90.00
_cell.angle_beta   90.00
_cell.angle_gamma   90.00
#
_symmetry.space_group_name_H-M   'P 1'
#
loop_
_entity.id
_entity.type
_entity.pdbx_description
1 polymer ?
#
loop_
_entity_poly.entity_id
_entity_poly.type
_entity_poly.pdbx_seq_one_letter_code
_entity_poly.pdbx_strand_id
1 'polypeptide(L)'
;TQTIGARTIFHKAQATMKSVYPYIQTQEQLDTLLGGIKELQYVETETMIRDPPAINRKGRHQTAQLTSHIEGPLRGGGPTKMGRTKRRRCGLCKQTGHNHQMCP
;
A
#
# COMPACT_ATOMS: atom_id res chain seq x y z
N THR A 1 -6.20 -12.11 19.46
CA THR A 1 -4.95 -12.91 19.48
C THR A 1 -4.78 -13.47 20.88
N GLN A 2 -4.41 -14.75 21.02
CA GLN A 2 -4.17 -15.35 22.34
C GLN A 2 -2.73 -15.00 22.78
N THR A 3 -2.57 -14.45 23.97
CA THR A 3 -1.25 -14.15 24.52
C THR A 3 -0.59 -15.43 25.01
N ILE A 4 0.69 -15.59 24.70
CA ILE A 4 1.49 -16.73 25.13
C ILE A 4 1.98 -16.45 26.56
N GLY A 5 1.84 -17.41 27.47
CA GLY A 5 2.28 -17.25 28.86
C GLY A 5 3.81 -17.22 28.99
N ALA A 6 4.34 -16.34 29.85
CA ALA A 6 5.79 -16.12 30.01
C ALA A 6 6.60 -17.41 30.25
N ARG A 7 6.05 -18.34 31.06
CA ARG A 7 6.69 -19.64 31.34
C ARG A 7 6.89 -20.48 30.07
N THR A 8 5.92 -20.45 29.17
CA THR A 8 6.02 -21.20 27.91
C THR A 8 7.02 -20.58 26.95
N ILE A 9 7.13 -19.25 26.95
CA ILE A 9 8.14 -18.52 26.19
C ILE A 9 9.53 -18.90 26.71
N PHE A 10 9.74 -18.83 28.03
CA PHE A 10 11.01 -19.14 28.66
C PHE A 10 11.46 -20.57 28.37
N HIS A 11 10.60 -21.58 28.58
CA HIS A 11 10.95 -22.97 28.32
C HIS A 11 11.27 -23.22 26.85
N LYS A 12 10.52 -22.62 25.93
CA LYS A 12 10.80 -22.74 24.50
C LYS A 12 12.13 -22.10 24.13
N ALA A 13 12.37 -20.86 24.58
CA ALA A 13 13.61 -20.15 24.32
C ALA A 13 14.83 -20.90 24.86
N GLN A 14 14.75 -21.44 26.08
CA GLN A 14 15.82 -22.23 26.68
C GLN A 14 16.06 -23.55 25.94
N ALA A 15 14.99 -24.24 25.53
CA ALA A 15 15.12 -25.47 24.74
C ALA A 15 15.77 -25.23 23.38
N THR A 16 15.42 -24.13 22.70
CA THR A 16 16.03 -23.75 21.42
C THR A 16 17.49 -23.35 21.57
N MET A 17 17.86 -22.64 22.64
CA MET A 17 19.26 -22.23 22.87
C MET A 17 20.17 -23.38 23.33
N LYS A 18 19.62 -24.54 23.70
CA LYS A 18 20.38 -25.67 24.24
C LYS A 18 21.47 -26.18 23.30
N SER A 19 21.26 -26.10 21.98
CA SER A 19 22.26 -26.49 20.98
C SER A 19 23.43 -25.52 20.88
N VAL A 20 23.25 -24.28 21.33
CA VAL A 20 24.23 -23.20 21.19
C VAL A 20 25.15 -23.11 22.41
N TYR A 21 24.66 -23.49 23.60
CA TYR A 21 25.44 -23.42 24.85
C TYR A 21 26.83 -24.07 24.83
N PRO A 22 27.06 -25.22 24.18
CA PRO A 22 28.40 -25.83 24.14
C PRO A 22 29.46 -24.95 23.46
N TYR A 23 29.02 -24.04 22.57
CA TYR A 23 29.89 -23.18 21.78
C TYR A 23 30.16 -21.82 22.43
N ILE A 24 29.49 -21.51 23.54
CA ILE A 24 29.66 -20.26 24.29
C ILE A 24 30.42 -20.58 25.58
N GLN A 25 31.71 -20.28 25.56
CA GLN A 25 32.62 -20.52 26.69
C GLN A 25 33.11 -19.21 27.31
N THR A 26 33.13 -18.12 26.54
CA THR A 26 33.58 -16.80 27.01
C THR A 26 32.50 -15.72 26.84
N GLN A 27 32.64 -14.63 27.61
CA GLN A 27 31.76 -13.47 27.49
C GLN A 27 31.85 -12.83 26.09
N GLU A 28 33.05 -12.77 25.51
CA GLU A 28 33.27 -12.24 24.17
C GLU A 28 32.50 -13.03 23.09
N GLN A 29 32.47 -14.36 23.21
CA GLN A 29 31.70 -15.22 22.30
C GLN A 29 30.20 -14.97 22.40
N LEU A 30 29.69 -14.75 23.62
CA LEU A 30 28.30 -14.41 23.85
C LEU A 30 27.96 -13.05 23.23
N ASP A 31 28.80 -12.03 23.45
CA ASP A 31 28.59 -10.68 22.92
C ASP A 31 28.66 -10.65 21.39
N THR A 32 29.59 -11.41 20.79
CA THR A 32 29.70 -11.57 19.33
C THR A 32 28.44 -12.19 18.74
N LEU A 33 27.90 -13.23 19.38
CA LEU A 33 26.69 -13.90 18.94
C LEU A 33 25.46 -12.98 19.03
N LEU A 34 25.33 -12.25 20.13
CA LEU A 34 24.26 -11.25 20.30
C LEU A 34 24.36 -10.13 19.26
N GLY A 35 25.57 -9.70 18.89
CA GLY A 35 25.81 -8.76 17.80
C GLY A 35 25.29 -9.30 16.47
N GLY A 36 25.69 -10.51 16.09
CA GLY A 36 25.25 -11.14 14.85
C GLY A 36 23.73 -11.34 14.75
N ILE A 37 23.06 -11.73 15.84
CA ILE A 37 21.58 -11.84 15.85
C ILE A 37 20.93 -10.49 15.60
N LYS A 38 21.42 -9.41 16.23
CA LYS A 38 20.87 -8.05 16.03
C LYS A 38 21.06 -7.56 14.60
N GLU A 39 22.21 -7.85 13.99
CA GLU A 39 22.49 -7.49 12.59
C GLU A 39 21.58 -8.26 11.62
N LEU A 40 21.40 -9.57 11.81
CA LEU A 40 20.48 -10.37 10.99
C LEU A 40 19.04 -9.86 11.08
N GLN A 41 18.60 -9.47 12.29
CA GLN A 41 17.27 -8.90 12.49
C GLN A 41 17.09 -7.57 11.72
N TYR A 42 18.14 -6.77 11.58
CA TYR A 42 18.11 -5.54 10.80
C TYR A 42 18.00 -5.83 9.29
N VAL A 43 18.78 -6.78 8.77
CA VAL A 43 18.74 -7.18 7.35
C VAL A 43 17.38 -7.72 6.92
N GLU A 44 16.69 -8.47 7.80
CA GLU A 44 15.34 -8.99 7.51
C GLU A 44 14.31 -7.87 7.30
N THR A 45 14.47 -6.72 7.97
CA THR A 45 13.58 -5.56 7.78
C THR A 45 13.86 -4.78 6.49
N GLU A 46 15.12 -4.69 6.06
CA GLU A 46 15.50 -3.96 4.84
C GLU A 46 15.24 -4.79 3.57
N THR A 47 15.32 -6.12 3.67
CA THR A 47 15.11 -7.04 2.53
C THR A 47 13.67 -7.48 2.35
N MET A 48 12.70 -6.89 3.08
CA MET A 48 11.29 -7.03 2.74
C MET A 48 11.03 -6.40 1.37
N ILE A 49 11.18 -7.20 0.31
CA ILE A 49 10.74 -6.91 -1.05
C ILE A 49 9.26 -6.55 -0.94
N ARG A 50 8.96 -5.25 -1.02
CA ARG A 50 7.60 -4.76 -1.00
C ARG A 50 6.91 -5.25 -2.26
N ASP A 51 5.81 -5.98 -2.11
CA ASP A 51 4.96 -6.29 -3.25
C ASP A 51 4.56 -4.96 -3.90
N PRO A 52 4.79 -4.80 -5.22
CA PRO A 52 4.35 -3.60 -5.91
C PRO A 52 2.83 -3.46 -5.74
N PRO A 53 2.31 -2.23 -5.62
CA PRO A 53 0.88 -2.03 -5.46
C PRO A 53 0.15 -2.67 -6.64
N ALA A 54 -0.86 -3.51 -6.33
CA ALA A 54 -1.68 -4.13 -7.36
C ALA A 54 -2.36 -3.06 -8.22
N ILE A 55 -2.00 -3.00 -9.51
CA ILE A 55 -2.58 -2.05 -10.46
C ILE A 55 -3.97 -2.57 -10.85
N ASN A 56 -5.00 -2.17 -10.09
CA ASN A 56 -6.40 -2.45 -10.41
C ASN A 56 -6.85 -1.59 -11.60
N ARG A 57 -6.57 -2.05 -12.82
CA ARG A 57 -7.05 -1.40 -14.04
C ARG A 57 -8.58 -1.54 -14.08
N LYS A 58 -9.30 -0.42 -13.98
CA LYS A 58 -10.75 -0.40 -14.19
C LYS A 58 -11.07 -0.78 -15.64
N GLY A 59 -11.91 -1.79 -15.84
CA GLY A 59 -12.37 -2.22 -17.17
C GLY A 59 -12.13 -3.71 -17.44
N ARG A 60 -12.36 -4.12 -18.68
CA ARG A 60 -12.15 -5.51 -19.12
C ARG A 60 -10.65 -5.83 -19.12
N HIS A 61 -10.26 -7.03 -18.69
CA HIS A 61 -8.88 -7.51 -18.77
C HIS A 61 -8.29 -7.28 -20.17
N GLN A 62 -7.03 -6.87 -20.28
CA GLN A 62 -6.40 -6.51 -21.56
C GLN A 62 -6.51 -7.63 -22.61
N THR A 63 -6.42 -8.88 -22.18
CA THR A 63 -6.59 -10.07 -23.05
C THR A 63 -7.98 -10.21 -23.66
N ALA A 64 -8.96 -9.51 -23.11
CA ALA A 64 -10.33 -9.48 -23.59
C ALA A 64 -10.70 -8.11 -24.17
N GLN A 65 -9.77 -7.15 -24.26
CA GLN A 65 -9.99 -5.92 -25.01
C GLN A 65 -9.82 -6.20 -26.50
N LEU A 66 -10.82 -5.81 -27.29
CA LEU A 66 -10.78 -5.93 -28.75
C LEU A 66 -9.85 -4.87 -29.38
N THR A 67 -9.64 -3.75 -28.69
CA THR A 67 -8.81 -2.61 -29.13
C THR A 67 -7.46 -2.64 -28.44
N SER A 68 -6.39 -2.34 -29.16
CA SER A 68 -5.03 -2.27 -28.61
C SER A 68 -4.84 -1.03 -27.71
N HIS A 69 -3.75 -0.99 -26.93
CA HIS A 69 -3.39 0.18 -26.10
C HIS A 69 -3.10 1.46 -26.93
N ILE A 70 -2.79 1.31 -28.22
CA ILE A 70 -2.48 2.42 -29.13
C ILE A 70 -3.77 3.09 -29.63
N GLU A 71 -4.86 2.33 -29.70
CA GLU A 71 -6.18 2.84 -30.02
C GLU A 71 -6.74 3.48 -28.76
N GLY A 72 -6.64 4.80 -28.66
CA GLY A 72 -7.17 5.58 -27.55
C GLY A 72 -8.66 5.26 -27.26
N PRO A 73 -9.18 5.66 -26.10
CA PRO A 73 -10.52 5.29 -25.66
C PRO A 73 -11.56 5.61 -26.75
N LEU A 74 -12.48 4.67 -26.99
CA LEU A 74 -13.65 4.87 -27.84
C LEU A 74 -14.30 6.22 -27.52
N ARG A 75 -14.13 7.20 -28.41
CA ARG A 75 -14.84 8.48 -28.36
C ARG A 75 -16.29 8.22 -28.76
N GLY A 76 -17.07 7.60 -27.88
CA GLY A 76 -18.47 7.30 -28.18
C GLY A 76 -19.25 6.69 -27.03
N GLY A 77 -20.20 7.47 -26.49
CA GLY A 77 -21.56 6.96 -26.26
C GLY A 77 -21.88 6.30 -24.93
N GLY A 78 -21.52 6.91 -23.79
CA GLY A 78 -22.17 6.61 -22.52
C GLY A 78 -22.98 7.82 -22.06
N PRO A 79 -24.26 7.71 -21.64
CA PRO A 79 -24.97 8.84 -21.06
C PRO A 79 -24.26 9.23 -19.76
N THR A 80 -23.53 10.35 -19.78
CA THR A 80 -23.15 11.01 -18.54
C THR A 80 -24.46 11.45 -17.92
N LYS A 81 -24.82 10.86 -16.77
CA LYS A 81 -25.88 11.41 -15.93
C LYS A 81 -25.40 12.80 -15.51
N MET A 82 -25.70 13.82 -16.32
CA MET A 82 -25.50 15.21 -15.99
C MET A 82 -26.29 15.47 -14.72
N GLY A 83 -25.59 15.47 -13.60
CA GLY A 83 -26.13 15.92 -12.34
C GLY A 83 -26.66 17.33 -12.51
N ARG A 84 -27.98 17.47 -12.33
CA ARG A 84 -28.71 18.66 -11.88
C ARG A 84 -28.22 19.98 -12.48
N THR A 85 -28.98 20.48 -13.43
CA THR A 85 -28.98 21.87 -13.94
C THR A 85 -28.83 22.91 -12.82
N LYS A 86 -27.60 23.27 -12.46
CA LYS A 86 -27.33 24.55 -11.81
C LYS A 86 -27.59 25.61 -12.88
N ARG A 87 -28.62 26.43 -12.69
CA ARG A 87 -28.89 27.59 -13.55
C ARG A 87 -27.59 28.41 -13.66
N ARG A 88 -27.19 28.73 -14.89
CA ARG A 88 -25.97 29.50 -15.17
C ARG A 88 -26.08 30.86 -14.47
N ARG A 89 -25.06 31.21 -13.68
CA ARG A 89 -24.93 32.53 -13.04
C ARG A 89 -24.07 33.43 -13.92
N CYS A 90 -24.35 34.73 -13.90
CA CYS A 90 -23.54 35.75 -14.57
C CYS A 90 -22.11 35.74 -14.01
N GLY A 91 -21.11 35.86 -14.89
CA GLY A 91 -19.69 35.86 -14.49
C GLY A 91 -19.27 37.12 -13.74
N LEU A 92 -20.04 38.21 -13.84
CA LEU A 92 -19.74 39.51 -13.22
C LEU A 92 -20.48 39.66 -11.88
N CYS A 93 -21.81 39.69 -11.90
CA CYS A 93 -22.63 39.93 -10.70
C CYS A 93 -23.10 38.66 -9.97
N LYS A 94 -22.81 37.46 -10.52
CA LYS A 94 -23.22 36.15 -9.96
C LYS A 94 -24.73 35.91 -9.83
N GLN A 95 -25.57 36.79 -10.37
CA GLN A 95 -27.03 36.59 -10.43
C GLN A 95 -27.44 35.65 -11.57
N THR A 96 -28.61 35.02 -11.46
CA THR A 96 -29.17 34.17 -12.53
C THR A 96 -30.13 34.96 -13.40
N GLY A 97 -30.23 34.62 -14.69
CA GLY A 97 -31.19 35.23 -15.62
C GLY A 97 -30.56 36.03 -16.75
N HIS A 98 -29.26 36.31 -16.68
CA HIS A 98 -28.50 36.98 -17.74
C HIS A 98 -27.06 36.44 -17.82
N ASN A 99 -26.38 36.69 -18.95
CA ASN A 99 -24.96 36.37 -19.17
C ASN A 99 -24.09 37.61 -18.95
N HIS A 100 -22.76 37.45 -18.87
CA HIS A 100 -21.84 38.58 -18.63
C HIS A 100 -21.97 39.71 -19.67
N GLN A 101 -22.42 39.39 -20.89
CA GLN A 101 -22.59 40.34 -22.00
C GLN A 101 -23.83 41.22 -21.86
N MET A 102 -24.81 40.81 -21.03
CA MET A 102 -26.06 41.53 -20.80
C MET A 102 -26.25 41.79 -19.30
N CYS A 103 -25.15 42.04 -18.58
CA CYS A 103 -25.23 42.43 -17.18
C CYS A 103 -25.73 43.88 -17.10
N PRO A 104 -26.81 44.17 -16.35
CA PRO A 104 -27.25 45.53 -16.10
C PRO A 104 -26.23 46.30 -15.24
#